data_AF-A0A959VM86-F1
#
_entry.id   AF-A0A959VM86-F1
#
_cell.length_a   1.000
_cell.length_b   1.000
_cell.length_c   1.000
_cell.angle_alpha   90.00
_cell.angle_beta   90.00
_cell.angle_gamma   90.00
#
_symmetry.space_group_name_H-M   'P 1'
#
loop_
_entity.id
_entity.type
_entity.pdbx_description
1 polymer ?
#
loop_
_entity_poly.entity_id
_entity_poly.type
_entity_poly.pdbx_seq_one_letter_code
_entity_poly.pdbx_strand_id
1 'polypeptide(L)'
;MHELSIANEIVAVAERTAGGLPVAVVRVKVGRLRQVVPEYLDFYFEAAARGTVCEGAAMEWERLPSLLRCDQCATEWDPAPAPARTEDELLVDFRCPGCRSGLHSVVSGDELLVESIDVEDPDPQQGRGPGPEAGRKASPAPGKGGG
;
A
#
# COMPACT_ATOMS: atom_id res chain seq x y z
N MET A 1 18.20 3.29 -2.55
CA MET A 1 17.63 3.79 -1.27
C MET A 1 16.34 4.59 -1.47
N HIS A 2 16.05 5.11 -2.68
CA HIS A 2 14.83 5.90 -2.95
C HIS A 2 13.53 5.08 -2.81
N GLU A 3 13.50 3.87 -3.37
CA GLU A 3 12.32 2.99 -3.36
C GLU A 3 12.09 2.37 -1.98
N LEU A 4 13.15 2.06 -1.23
CA LEU A 4 13.04 1.59 0.15
C LEU A 4 12.40 2.64 1.06
N SER A 5 12.76 3.93 0.92
CA SER A 5 12.09 4.98 1.69
C SER A 5 10.61 5.10 1.33
N ILE A 6 10.25 4.94 0.05
CA ILE A 6 8.85 4.95 -0.38
C ILE A 6 8.08 3.78 0.23
N ALA A 7 8.65 2.58 0.16
CA ALA A 7 8.06 1.37 0.73
C ALA A 7 7.82 1.51 2.24
N ASN A 8 8.79 2.03 2.99
CA ASN A 8 8.64 2.26 4.43
C ASN A 8 7.49 3.23 4.75
N GLU A 9 7.35 4.31 3.98
CA GLU A 9 6.25 5.27 4.17
C GLU A 9 4.89 4.64 3.84
N ILE A 10 4.80 3.83 2.79
CA ILE A 10 3.57 3.09 2.44
C ILE A 10 3.18 2.15 3.59
N VAL A 11 4.11 1.34 4.10
CA VAL A 11 3.86 0.44 5.23
C VAL A 11 3.42 1.25 6.45
N ALA A 12 4.09 2.34 6.78
CA ALA A 12 3.73 3.17 7.92
C ALA A 12 2.32 3.78 7.80
N VAL A 13 1.89 4.18 6.60
CA VAL A 13 0.51 4.63 6.33
C VAL A 13 -0.48 3.49 6.49
N ALA A 14 -0.14 2.30 5.98
CA ALA A 14 -0.97 1.12 6.06
C ALA A 14 -1.19 0.67 7.52
N GLU A 15 -0.13 0.58 8.32
CA GLU A 15 -0.22 0.22 9.74
C GLU A 15 -1.11 1.18 10.53
N ARG A 16 -0.94 2.50 10.32
CA ARG A 16 -1.76 3.51 11.00
C ARG A 16 -3.23 3.40 10.63
N THR A 17 -3.52 3.09 9.37
CA THR A 17 -4.90 3.00 8.86
C THR A 17 -5.57 1.69 9.26
N ALA A 18 -4.82 0.59 9.25
CA ALA A 18 -5.33 -0.74 9.58
C ALA A 18 -5.69 -0.91 11.05
N GLY A 19 -5.20 -0.04 11.93
CA GLY A 19 -5.57 -0.05 13.36
C GLY A 19 -5.17 -1.34 14.08
N GLY A 20 -4.13 -2.04 13.60
CA GLY A 20 -3.64 -3.30 14.16
C GLY A 20 -4.25 -4.57 13.54
N LEU A 21 -5.19 -4.45 12.59
CA LEU A 21 -5.67 -5.59 11.82
C LEU A 21 -4.66 -6.00 10.75
N PRO A 22 -4.53 -7.30 10.43
CA PRO A 22 -3.75 -7.77 9.29
C PRO A 22 -4.22 -7.11 8.00
N VAL A 23 -3.28 -6.65 7.19
CA VAL A 23 -3.53 -6.04 5.88
C VAL A 23 -3.43 -7.11 4.80
N ALA A 24 -4.45 -7.22 3.97
CA ALA A 24 -4.49 -8.14 2.84
C ALA A 24 -3.95 -7.49 1.56
N VAL A 25 -4.35 -6.25 1.27
CA VAL A 25 -3.96 -5.53 0.04
C VAL A 25 -3.71 -4.06 0.32
N VAL A 26 -2.63 -3.51 -0.25
CA VAL A 26 -2.38 -2.07 -0.31
C VAL A 26 -2.39 -1.61 -1.77
N ARG A 27 -3.26 -0.66 -2.11
CA ARG A 27 -3.36 -0.09 -3.46
C ARG A 27 -2.68 1.26 -3.53
N VAL A 28 -1.78 1.45 -4.49
CA VAL A 28 -0.95 2.65 -4.59
C VAL A 28 -1.02 3.26 -5.99
N LYS A 29 -1.21 4.58 -6.07
CA LYS A 29 -1.09 5.35 -7.31
C LYS A 29 0.27 6.04 -7.35
N VAL A 30 0.99 5.83 -8.45
CA VAL A 30 2.34 6.36 -8.64
C VAL A 30 2.39 7.18 -9.91
N GLY A 31 2.65 8.47 -9.76
CA GLY A 31 2.82 9.40 -10.87
C GLY A 31 4.08 9.12 -11.68
N ARG A 32 3.97 9.23 -13.02
CA ARG A 32 5.08 8.94 -13.95
C ARG A 32 6.34 9.80 -13.72
N LEU A 33 6.19 11.04 -13.22
CA LEU A 33 7.30 11.95 -12.91
C LEU A 33 8.07 11.53 -11.65
N ARG A 34 7.53 10.64 -10.82
CA ARG A 34 8.25 10.07 -9.67
C ARG A 34 9.35 9.10 -10.07
N GLN A 35 9.36 8.63 -11.32
CA GLN A 35 10.37 7.71 -11.86
C GLN A 35 10.59 6.46 -10.99
N VAL A 36 9.55 6.01 -10.31
CA VAL A 36 9.59 4.79 -9.51
C VAL A 36 9.64 3.59 -10.44
N VAL A 37 10.63 2.72 -10.20
CA VAL A 37 10.75 1.41 -10.83
C VAL A 37 9.87 0.42 -10.07
N PRO A 38 8.80 -0.11 -10.66
CA PRO A 38 7.83 -0.95 -9.97
C PRO A 38 8.42 -2.20 -9.33
N GLU A 39 9.31 -2.88 -10.05
CA GLU A 39 9.93 -4.12 -9.61
C GLU A 39 10.73 -3.92 -8.32
N TYR A 40 11.34 -2.74 -8.16
CA TYR A 40 12.04 -2.38 -6.93
C TYR A 40 11.06 -1.96 -5.83
N LEU A 41 9.98 -1.25 -6.17
CA LEU A 41 8.97 -0.89 -5.18
C LEU A 41 8.33 -2.14 -4.56
N ASP A 42 7.95 -3.12 -5.37
CA ASP A 42 7.38 -4.39 -4.91
C ASP A 42 8.37 -5.13 -3.98
N PHE A 43 9.63 -5.25 -4.40
CA PHE A 43 10.68 -5.88 -3.61
C PHE A 43 10.90 -5.20 -2.25
N TYR A 44 10.99 -3.87 -2.25
CA TYR A 44 11.23 -3.13 -1.01
C TYR A 44 9.98 -3.06 -0.12
N PHE A 45 8.77 -3.10 -0.69
CA PHE A 45 7.54 -3.22 0.09
C PHE A 45 7.52 -4.52 0.88
N GLU A 46 7.79 -5.66 0.22
CA GLU A 46 7.89 -6.96 0.91
C GLU A 46 8.95 -6.91 2.02
N ALA A 47 10.09 -6.26 1.76
CA ALA A 47 11.15 -6.13 2.75
C ALA A 47 10.77 -5.26 3.95
N ALA A 48 10.07 -4.14 3.72
CA ALA A 48 9.61 -3.21 4.74
C ALA A 48 8.44 -3.76 5.56
N ALA A 49 7.61 -4.62 4.96
CA ALA A 49 6.43 -5.19 5.59
C ALA A 49 6.73 -6.28 6.63
N ARG A 50 7.92 -6.89 6.62
CA ARG A 50 8.29 -7.95 7.56
C ARG A 50 8.22 -7.47 9.02
N GLY A 51 7.54 -8.24 9.86
CA GLY A 51 7.32 -7.94 11.27
C GLY A 51 6.23 -6.90 11.54
N THR A 52 5.44 -6.52 10.54
CA THR A 52 4.34 -5.54 10.63
C THR A 52 2.99 -6.20 10.34
N VAL A 53 1.89 -5.46 10.51
CA VAL A 53 0.57 -5.94 10.07
C VAL A 53 0.43 -6.07 8.54
N CYS A 54 1.40 -5.56 7.78
CA CYS A 54 1.45 -5.69 6.32
C CYS A 54 2.24 -6.93 5.87
N GLU A 55 2.78 -7.73 6.78
CA GLU A 55 3.55 -8.92 6.41
C GLU A 55 2.67 -9.88 5.58
N GLY A 56 3.12 -10.18 4.35
CA GLY A 56 2.37 -11.03 3.41
C GLY A 56 1.25 -10.32 2.64
N ALA A 57 1.05 -9.02 2.84
CA ALA A 57 0.09 -8.23 2.07
C ALA A 57 0.49 -8.17 0.59
N ALA A 58 -0.50 -8.20 -0.31
CA ALA A 58 -0.29 -7.88 -1.71
C ALA A 58 -0.19 -6.36 -1.89
N MET A 59 0.66 -5.92 -2.83
CA MET A 59 0.67 -4.54 -3.28
C MET A 59 0.19 -4.48 -4.73
N GLU A 60 -0.85 -3.69 -4.97
CA GLU A 60 -1.34 -3.38 -6.30
C GLU A 60 -1.01 -1.92 -6.58
N TRP A 61 -0.56 -1.61 -7.80
CA TRP A 61 -0.24 -0.24 -8.14
C TRP A 61 -0.69 0.15 -9.55
N GLU A 62 -0.99 1.43 -9.71
CA GLU A 62 -1.39 2.06 -10.97
C GLU A 62 -0.45 3.22 -11.29
N ARG A 63 0.01 3.31 -12.53
CA ARG A 63 0.79 4.45 -13.02
C ARG A 63 -0.13 5.58 -13.48
N LEU A 64 0.00 6.76 -12.88
CA LEU A 64 -0.69 7.96 -13.35
C LEU A 64 0.14 8.68 -14.43
N PRO A 65 -0.48 9.13 -15.54
CA PRO A 65 0.21 9.82 -16.61
C PRO A 65 0.73 11.19 -16.15
N SER A 66 1.81 11.65 -16.77
CA SER A 66 2.32 13.00 -16.57
C SER A 66 1.50 14.01 -17.36
N LEU A 67 1.14 15.11 -16.69
CA LEU A 67 0.47 16.24 -17.31
C LEU A 67 1.03 17.52 -16.71
N LEU A 68 1.57 18.37 -17.58
CA LEU A 68 2.02 19.71 -17.22
C LEU A 68 1.04 20.74 -17.80
N ARG A 69 0.97 21.90 -17.16
CA ARG A 69 0.24 23.07 -17.66
C ARG A 69 1.17 24.27 -17.73
N CYS A 70 1.23 24.92 -18.89
CA CYS A 70 2.09 26.08 -19.08
C CYS A 70 1.52 27.27 -18.32
N ASP A 71 2.37 27.94 -17.53
CA ASP A 71 1.94 29.12 -16.77
C ASP A 71 1.81 30.38 -17.64
N GLN A 72 2.21 30.32 -18.92
CA GLN A 72 2.18 31.45 -19.85
C GLN A 72 1.03 31.37 -20.84
N CYS A 73 0.78 30.20 -21.44
CA CYS A 73 -0.26 30.04 -22.46
C CYS A 73 -1.32 28.98 -22.11
N ALA A 74 -1.28 28.43 -20.89
CA ALA A 74 -2.21 27.43 -20.38
C ALA A 74 -2.30 26.11 -21.18
N THR A 75 -1.42 25.90 -22.17
CA THR A 75 -1.32 24.63 -22.89
C THR A 75 -0.95 23.52 -21.92
N GLU A 76 -1.68 22.41 -22.00
CA GLU A 76 -1.36 21.19 -21.27
C GLU A 76 -0.67 20.18 -22.19
N TRP A 77 0.34 19.48 -21.67
CA TRP A 77 1.03 18.44 -22.42
C TRP A 77 1.63 17.39 -21.49
N ASP A 78 1.80 16.18 -22.03
CA ASP A 78 2.62 15.14 -21.40
C ASP A 78 4.09 15.37 -21.82
N PRO A 79 4.99 15.69 -20.88
CA PRO A 79 6.41 15.88 -21.18
C PRO A 79 7.11 14.56 -21.49
N ALA A 80 6.52 13.40 -21.16
CA ALA A 80 7.09 12.08 -21.32
C ALA A 80 6.05 11.12 -21.94
N PRO A 81 5.55 11.36 -23.16
CA PRO A 81 4.49 10.57 -23.76
C PRO A 81 4.91 9.11 -24.01
N ALA A 82 3.98 8.17 -23.90
CA ALA A 82 4.20 6.78 -24.32
C ALA A 82 3.94 6.59 -25.83
N PRO A 83 4.57 5.61 -26.51
CA PRO A 83 5.53 4.64 -25.98
C PRO A 83 6.99 5.10 -26.20
N ALA A 84 7.75 5.18 -25.12
CA ALA A 84 9.20 5.00 -25.19
C ALA A 84 9.45 3.54 -25.59
N ARG A 85 10.29 3.26 -26.61
CA ARG A 85 10.48 1.86 -27.07
C ARG A 85 11.30 1.03 -26.07
N THR A 86 11.92 1.71 -25.11
CA THR A 86 12.57 1.16 -23.92
C THR A 86 12.25 2.08 -22.74
N GLU A 87 12.27 1.58 -21.50
CA GLU A 87 11.98 2.40 -20.30
C GLU A 87 12.97 3.58 -20.13
N ASP A 88 14.15 3.49 -20.77
CA ASP A 88 15.19 4.52 -20.79
C ASP A 88 15.02 5.59 -21.89
N GLU A 89 14.11 5.41 -22.86
CA GLU A 89 13.81 6.39 -23.91
C GLU A 89 12.84 7.48 -23.41
N LEU A 90 13.27 8.19 -22.38
CA LEU A 90 12.61 9.38 -21.89
C LEU A 90 12.79 10.51 -22.93
N LEU A 91 11.91 10.56 -23.95
CA LEU A 91 11.68 11.74 -24.77
C LEU A 91 11.05 12.82 -23.88
N VAL A 92 11.88 13.48 -23.09
CA VAL A 92 11.44 14.46 -22.09
C VAL A 92 11.66 15.87 -22.59
N ASP A 93 10.59 16.54 -23.01
CA ASP A 93 10.60 17.99 -23.26
C ASP A 93 9.64 18.69 -22.28
N PHE A 94 10.24 19.30 -21.27
CA PHE A 94 9.55 20.15 -20.30
C PHE A 94 9.21 21.54 -20.86
N ARG A 95 9.50 21.83 -22.14
CA ARG A 95 9.08 23.09 -22.75
C ARG A 95 7.70 22.96 -23.33
N CYS A 96 6.88 23.96 -23.06
CA CYS A 96 5.54 24.06 -23.61
C CYS A 96 5.58 23.94 -25.15
N PRO A 97 4.80 23.03 -25.77
CA PRO A 97 4.75 22.90 -27.22
C PRO A 97 4.10 24.12 -27.90
N GLY A 98 3.22 24.85 -27.20
CA GLY A 98 2.57 26.07 -27.71
C GLY A 98 3.46 27.32 -27.77
N CYS A 99 4.16 27.66 -26.68
CA CYS A 99 4.93 28.91 -26.59
C CYS A 99 6.43 28.74 -26.30
N ARG A 100 6.92 27.49 -26.15
CA ARG A 100 8.31 27.13 -25.81
C ARG A 100 8.82 27.64 -24.46
N SER A 101 7.95 28.24 -23.64
CA SER A 101 8.25 28.55 -22.23
C SER A 101 8.62 27.27 -21.46
N GLY A 102 9.57 27.40 -20.53
CA GLY A 102 9.88 26.36 -19.54
C GLY A 102 9.16 26.54 -18.21
N LEU A 103 8.27 27.54 -18.08
CA LEU A 103 7.47 27.76 -16.89
C LEU A 103 6.16 26.96 -16.98
N HIS A 104 6.00 26.03 -16.03
CA HIS A 104 4.84 25.16 -15.96
C HIS A 104 4.59 24.65 -14.53
N SER A 105 3.33 24.34 -14.28
CA SER A 105 2.86 23.60 -13.10
C SER A 105 2.61 22.14 -13.45
N VAL A 106 2.79 21.24 -12.48
CA VAL A 106 2.40 19.83 -12.61
C VAL A 106 0.92 19.71 -12.28
N VAL A 107 0.16 19.16 -13.22
CA VAL A 107 -1.27 18.85 -13.05
C VAL A 107 -1.45 17.41 -12.57
N SER A 108 -0.71 16.47 -13.17
CA SER A 108 -0.65 15.08 -12.73
C SER A 108 0.70 14.44 -13.02
N GLY A 109 0.92 13.26 -12.43
CA GLY A 109 2.12 12.46 -12.61
C GLY A 109 3.18 12.69 -11.54
N ASP A 110 2.92 13.51 -10.52
CA ASP A 110 3.78 13.67 -9.34
C ASP A 110 3.15 13.07 -8.07
N GLU A 111 2.21 12.14 -8.21
CA GLU A 111 1.54 11.50 -7.09
C GLU A 111 2.35 10.33 -6.52
N LEU A 112 2.22 10.13 -5.22
CA LEU A 112 2.49 8.87 -4.54
C LEU A 112 1.43 8.75 -3.46
N LEU A 113 0.39 7.98 -3.75
CA LEU A 113 -0.82 7.96 -2.96
C LEU A 113 -1.20 6.52 -2.62
N VAL A 114 -1.38 6.23 -1.33
CA VAL A 114 -2.08 5.02 -0.90
C VAL A 114 -3.57 5.25 -1.14
N GLU A 115 -4.13 4.59 -2.14
CA GLU A 115 -5.53 4.75 -2.56
C GLU A 115 -6.50 4.01 -1.64
N SER A 116 -6.19 2.76 -1.32
CA SER A 116 -7.00 1.93 -0.43
C SER A 116 -6.16 0.87 0.27
N ILE A 117 -6.67 0.42 1.41
CA ILE A 117 -6.07 -0.65 2.23
C ILE A 117 -7.20 -1.60 2.58
N ASP A 118 -7.07 -2.86 2.17
CA ASP A 118 -7.99 -3.93 2.54
C ASP A 118 -7.41 -4.63 3.76
N VAL A 119 -8.20 -4.72 4.83
CA VAL A 119 -7.84 -5.44 6.06
C VAL A 119 -8.63 -6.74 6.16
N GLU A 120 -8.05 -7.74 6.83
CA GLU A 120 -8.75 -8.96 7.16
C GLU A 120 -9.84 -8.70 8.21
N ASP A 121 -11.03 -9.26 7.98
CA ASP A 121 -12.08 -9.23 8.99
C ASP A 121 -11.63 -10.03 10.22
N PRO A 122 -11.69 -9.46 11.44
CA PRO A 122 -11.40 -10.22 12.64
C PRO A 122 -12.42 -11.35 12.76
N ASP A 123 -11.95 -12.60 12.62
CA ASP A 123 -12.78 -13.78 12.83
C ASP A 123 -13.41 -13.72 14.24
N PRO A 124 -14.75 -13.66 14.36
CA PRO A 124 -15.44 -13.58 15.65
C PRO A 124 -15.13 -14.73 16.62
N GLN A 125 -14.49 -15.81 16.13
CA GLN A 125 -14.23 -17.02 16.90
C GLN A 125 -12.85 -17.05 17.58
N GLN A 126 -11.91 -16.17 17.22
CA GLN A 126 -10.52 -16.19 17.75
C GLN A 126 -10.35 -15.63 19.17
N GLY A 127 -11.45 -15.28 19.87
CA GLY A 127 -11.45 -14.83 21.27
C GLY A 127 -12.05 -15.80 22.29
N ARG A 128 -12.60 -16.95 21.89
CA ARG A 128 -13.13 -17.95 22.83
C ARG A 128 -12.03 -18.96 23.18
N GLY A 129 -11.15 -18.56 24.11
CA GLY A 129 -10.35 -19.53 24.85
C GLY A 129 -11.22 -20.60 25.51
N PRO A 130 -10.70 -21.81 25.78
CA PRO A 130 -11.48 -22.86 26.43
C PRO A 130 -11.97 -22.34 27.78
N GLY A 131 -13.30 -22.30 27.96
CA GLY A 131 -13.91 -21.95 29.23
C GLY A 131 -13.39 -22.86 30.36
N PRO A 132 -13.42 -22.40 31.63
CA PRO A 132 -12.84 -23.15 32.73
C PRO A 132 -13.51 -24.53 32.82
N GLU A 133 -12.71 -25.60 32.76
CA GLU A 133 -13.16 -26.97 33.02
C GLU A 133 -13.83 -27.01 34.40
N ALA A 134 -15.15 -27.19 34.41
CA ALA A 134 -15.90 -27.49 35.62
C ALA A 134 -15.41 -28.83 36.16
N GLY A 135 -14.58 -28.76 37.21
CA GLY A 135 -14.05 -29.92 37.91
C GLY A 135 -15.16 -30.91 38.25
N ARG A 136 -15.09 -32.11 37.65
CA ARG A 136 -15.90 -33.26 38.05
C ARG A 136 -15.57 -33.60 39.49
N LYS A 137 -16.48 -33.28 40.42
CA LYS A 137 -16.45 -33.85 41.76
C LYS A 137 -16.77 -35.34 41.64
N ALA A 138 -15.79 -36.17 41.97
CA ALA A 138 -16.00 -37.60 42.17
C ALA A 138 -16.90 -37.80 43.41
N SER A 139 -18.09 -38.35 43.20
CA SER A 139 -18.93 -38.90 44.27
C SER A 139 -18.35 -40.24 44.74
N PRO A 140 -18.17 -40.47 46.06
CA PRO A 140 -18.03 -41.83 46.57
C PRO A 140 -19.41 -42.50 46.77
N ALA A 141 -19.44 -43.80 46.49
CA ALA A 141 -20.59 -44.71 46.52
C ALA A 141 -21.08 -45.01 47.98
N PRO A 142 -22.22 -45.72 48.16
CA PRO A 142 -22.98 -45.70 49.41
C PRO A 142 -22.53 -46.76 50.43
N GLY A 143 -22.49 -46.37 51.70
CA GLY A 143 -22.30 -47.26 52.85
C GLY A 143 -23.62 -47.59 53.54
N LYS A 144 -23.90 -48.88 53.69
CA LYS A 144 -25.06 -49.49 54.37
C LYS A 144 -24.92 -49.48 55.91
N GLY A 145 -26.06 -49.59 56.59
CA GLY A 145 -26.19 -50.01 58.01
C GLY A 145 -26.75 -48.88 58.88
N GLY A 146 -27.78 -49.03 59.70
CA GLY A 146 -28.41 -50.19 60.32
C GLY A 146 -28.82 -49.75 61.73
N GLY A 147 -30.04 -50.09 62.18
CA GLY A 147 -30.56 -49.76 63.51
C GLY A 147 -32.02 -49.33 63.48
#